data_AF-A0A430ANM6-F1
#
_entry.id   AF-A0A430ANM6-F1
#
_cell.length_a   1.000
_cell.length_b   1.000
_cell.length_c   1.000
_cell.angle_alpha   90.00
_cell.angle_beta   90.00
_cell.angle_gamma   90.00
#
_symmetry.space_group_name_H-M   'P 1'
#
loop_
_entity.id
_entity.type
_entity.pdbx_description
1 polymer ?
#
loop_
_entity_poly.entity_id
_entity_poly.type
_entity_poly.pdbx_seq_one_letter_code
_entity_poly.pdbx_strand_id
1 'polypeptide(L)'
;MIGQLFITQLLALEDDSIVSFKKMLASEKIEEVNDVLIFQQPMVTDVFNNVSQSLYSPYTISNNFLLENEAEVLAMTIDGDFICGNEQYTYCIPKNLLKSDMEKFNLPIRSFFLALESGEEQSQILPDHLF
;
A
#
# COMPACT_ATOMS: atom_id res chain seq x y z
N MET A 1 17.05 -4.82 -8.95
CA MET A 1 18.00 -4.59 -7.84
C MET A 1 17.37 -3.79 -6.69
N ILE A 2 16.40 -2.91 -6.96
CA ILE A 2 15.68 -2.15 -5.92
C ILE A 2 14.71 -3.03 -5.11
N GLY A 3 14.03 -4.02 -5.71
CA GLY A 3 13.20 -5.00 -4.97
C GLY A 3 13.96 -5.72 -3.85
N GLN A 4 15.14 -6.27 -4.15
CA GLN A 4 15.99 -6.89 -3.13
C GLN A 4 16.41 -5.93 -2.00
N LEU A 5 16.72 -4.66 -2.33
CA LEU A 5 17.02 -3.65 -1.32
C LEU A 5 15.80 -3.41 -0.43
N PHE A 6 14.61 -3.25 -1.02
CA PHE A 6 13.37 -3.04 -0.28
C PHE A 6 13.09 -4.18 0.70
N ILE A 7 13.16 -5.44 0.26
CA ILE A 7 12.97 -6.61 1.15
C ILE A 7 14.02 -6.65 2.26
N THR A 8 15.28 -6.37 1.93
CA THR A 8 16.37 -6.34 2.93
C THR A 8 16.09 -5.30 4.02
N GLN A 9 15.58 -4.13 3.63
CA GLN A 9 15.27 -3.05 4.56
C GLN A 9 14.00 -3.34 5.38
N LEU A 10 12.99 -3.99 4.80
CA LEU A 10 11.83 -4.48 5.54
C LEU A 10 12.21 -5.49 6.63
N LEU A 11 13.13 -6.41 6.33
CA LEU A 11 13.64 -7.38 7.30
C LEU A 11 14.44 -6.71 8.44
N ALA A 12 15.07 -5.56 8.16
CA ALA A 12 15.87 -4.83 9.15
C ALA A 12 15.03 -3.96 10.10
N LEU A 13 13.76 -3.71 9.80
CA LEU A 13 12.85 -2.97 10.69
C LEU A 13 12.62 -3.74 12.01
N GLU A 14 12.68 -3.00 13.12
CA GLU A 14 12.50 -3.53 14.48
C GLU A 14 11.02 -3.77 14.86
N ASP A 15 10.10 -3.14 14.13
CA ASP A 15 8.67 -3.21 14.37
C ASP A 15 7.87 -3.15 13.05
N ASP A 16 6.57 -3.40 13.16
CA ASP A 16 5.63 -3.40 12.03
C ASP A 16 4.88 -2.08 11.83
N SER A 17 5.29 -1.02 12.53
CA SER A 17 4.56 0.24 12.51
C SER A 17 4.69 0.99 11.18
N ILE A 18 3.63 1.71 10.82
CA ILE A 18 3.64 2.55 9.62
C ILE A 18 4.68 3.65 9.72
N VAL A 19 4.90 4.16 10.93
CA VAL A 19 5.91 5.19 11.17
C VAL A 19 7.30 4.67 10.83
N SER A 20 7.66 3.46 11.27
CA SER A 20 8.96 2.84 10.97
C SER A 20 9.09 2.52 9.48
N PHE A 21 8.03 2.00 8.85
CA PHE A 21 7.99 1.76 7.40
C PHE A 21 8.25 3.05 6.58
N LYS A 22 7.52 4.13 6.86
CA LYS A 22 7.71 5.42 6.16
C LYS A 22 9.09 6.02 6.41
N LYS A 23 9.63 5.88 7.62
CA LYS A 23 10.99 6.32 7.95
C LYS A 23 12.03 5.55 7.12
N MET A 24 11.89 4.23 7.01
CA MET A 24 12.76 3.40 6.18
C MET A 24 12.75 3.85 4.73
N LEU A 25 11.56 4.04 4.12
CA LEU A 25 11.44 4.54 2.75
C LEU A 25 12.18 5.87 2.57
N ALA A 26 12.00 6.82 3.49
CA ALA A 26 12.64 8.13 3.43
C ALA A 26 14.17 8.07 3.62
N SER A 27 14.65 7.26 4.57
CA SER A 27 16.08 7.09 4.86
C SER A 27 16.83 6.48 3.68
N GLU A 28 16.24 5.46 3.06
CA GLU A 28 16.82 4.74 1.92
C GLU A 28 16.50 5.42 0.58
N LYS A 29 15.70 6.49 0.59
CA LYS A 29 15.21 7.21 -0.60
C LYS A 29 14.52 6.28 -1.61
N ILE A 30 13.72 5.34 -1.09
CA ILE A 30 12.93 4.41 -1.90
C ILE A 30 11.65 5.14 -2.29
N GLU A 31 11.61 5.61 -3.53
CA GLU A 31 10.45 6.27 -4.13
C GLU A 31 9.62 5.35 -5.02
N GLU A 32 10.24 4.28 -5.53
CA GLU A 32 9.60 3.27 -6.36
C GLU A 32 10.31 1.92 -6.19
N VAL A 33 9.62 0.82 -6.50
CA VAL A 33 10.19 -0.53 -6.49
C VAL A 33 9.84 -1.24 -7.79
N ASN A 34 10.89 -1.66 -8.51
CA ASN A 34 10.83 -2.48 -9.72
C ASN A 34 9.87 -1.97 -10.82
N ASP A 35 9.65 -0.65 -10.91
CA ASP A 35 8.68 -0.05 -11.83
C ASP A 35 7.23 -0.57 -11.63
N VAL A 36 6.92 -1.11 -10.44
CA VAL A 36 5.58 -1.63 -10.11
C VAL A 36 4.93 -0.82 -9.00
N LEU A 37 5.66 -0.57 -7.91
CA LEU A 37 5.16 0.19 -6.75
C LEU A 37 5.74 1.59 -6.73
N ILE A 38 4.88 2.58 -6.46
CA ILE A 38 5.21 3.99 -6.32
C ILE A 38 4.92 4.41 -4.87
N PHE A 39 5.93 4.95 -4.19
CA PHE A 39 5.89 5.43 -2.80
C PHE A 39 6.04 6.95 -2.67
N GLN A 40 6.08 7.68 -3.79
CA GLN A 40 6.31 9.12 -3.82
C GLN A 40 5.18 9.90 -3.12
N GLN A 41 5.38 10.17 -1.84
CA GLN A 41 4.54 11.10 -1.07
C GLN A 41 5.05 12.54 -1.28
N PRO A 42 4.18 13.54 -1.52
CA PRO A 42 2.72 13.53 -1.34
C PRO A 42 1.91 13.12 -2.59
N MET A 43 2.55 12.90 -3.74
CA MET A 43 1.87 12.66 -5.02
C MET A 43 0.84 11.52 -4.97
N VAL A 44 1.19 10.38 -4.38
CA VAL A 44 0.28 9.24 -4.23
C VAL A 44 -0.98 9.60 -3.42
N THR A 45 -0.81 10.35 -2.33
CA THR A 45 -1.94 10.80 -1.50
C THR A 45 -2.87 11.74 -2.27
N ASP A 46 -2.32 12.67 -3.04
CA ASP A 46 -3.12 13.59 -3.86
C ASP A 46 -3.92 12.85 -4.94
N VAL A 47 -3.30 11.86 -5.59
CA VAL A 47 -3.99 11.01 -6.57
C VAL A 47 -5.14 10.25 -5.91
N PHE A 48 -4.91 9.60 -4.77
CA PHE A 48 -5.96 8.89 -4.02
C PHE A 48 -7.14 9.81 -3.67
N ASN A 49 -6.86 11.00 -3.15
CA ASN A 49 -7.90 11.97 -2.75
C ASN A 49 -8.74 12.43 -3.95
N ASN A 50 -8.08 12.73 -5.08
CA ASN A 50 -8.76 13.16 -6.30
C ASN A 50 -9.64 12.05 -6.89
N VAL A 51 -9.15 10.81 -6.92
CA VAL A 51 -9.90 9.65 -7.43
C VAL A 51 -11.08 9.33 -6.50
N SER A 52 -10.86 9.35 -5.17
CA SER A 52 -11.93 9.13 -4.17
C SER A 52 -13.07 10.12 -4.33
N GLN A 53 -12.76 11.40 -4.45
CA GLN A 53 -13.77 12.44 -4.68
C GLN A 53 -14.49 12.27 -6.02
N SER A 54 -13.76 11.91 -7.08
CA SER A 54 -14.31 11.81 -8.44
C SER A 54 -15.22 10.59 -8.65
N LEU A 55 -14.91 9.47 -7.98
CA LEU A 55 -15.62 8.20 -8.15
C LEU A 55 -16.67 7.95 -7.05
N TYR A 56 -16.85 8.88 -6.11
CA TYR A 56 -17.71 8.70 -4.96
C TYR A 56 -19.12 8.23 -5.32
N SER A 57 -19.47 7.05 -4.81
CA SER A 57 -20.78 6.42 -4.96
C SER A 57 -21.05 5.47 -3.78
N PRO A 58 -22.29 4.97 -3.62
CA PRO A 58 -22.60 3.97 -2.59
C PRO A 58 -21.78 2.66 -2.71
N TYR A 59 -21.28 2.34 -3.90
CA TYR A 59 -20.54 1.10 -4.20
C TYR A 59 -19.03 1.25 -4.06
N THR A 60 -18.51 2.47 -4.02
CA THR A 60 -17.08 2.77 -3.89
C THR A 60 -16.74 3.12 -2.45
N ILE A 61 -15.47 2.98 -2.04
CA ILE A 61 -15.04 3.34 -0.68
C ILE A 61 -15.51 4.75 -0.28
N SER A 62 -15.73 4.94 1.01
CA SER A 62 -16.12 6.25 1.57
C SER A 62 -15.02 7.28 1.30
N ASN A 63 -15.39 8.54 1.05
CA ASN A 63 -14.42 9.64 1.03
C ASN A 63 -13.69 9.80 2.39
N ASN A 64 -14.27 9.27 3.47
CA ASN A 64 -13.66 9.25 4.80
C ASN A 64 -13.02 7.90 5.12
N PHE A 65 -12.84 7.00 4.15
CA PHE A 65 -12.33 5.63 4.37
C PHE A 65 -11.06 5.61 5.21
N LEU A 66 -10.09 6.48 4.91
CA LEU A 66 -8.84 6.59 5.66
C LEU A 66 -9.08 6.97 7.12
N LEU A 67 -9.95 7.94 7.38
CA LEU A 67 -10.30 8.36 8.74
C LEU A 67 -11.07 7.26 9.50
N GLU A 68 -12.04 6.63 8.85
CA GLU A 68 -12.88 5.55 9.41
C GLU A 68 -12.06 4.32 9.81
N ASN A 69 -10.93 4.09 9.12
CA ASN A 69 -10.06 2.95 9.36
C ASN A 69 -8.73 3.33 10.03
N GLU A 70 -8.55 4.59 10.46
CA GLU A 70 -7.28 5.10 11.00
C GLU A 70 -6.08 4.75 10.11
N ALA A 71 -6.28 4.81 8.80
CA ALA A 71 -5.36 4.35 7.77
C ALA A 71 -4.74 5.51 6.99
N GLU A 72 -3.60 5.24 6.37
CA GLU A 72 -2.89 6.15 5.47
C GLU A 72 -2.69 5.48 4.11
N VAL A 73 -2.61 6.28 3.03
CA VAL A 73 -2.20 5.79 1.71
C VAL A 73 -0.67 5.67 1.71
N LEU A 74 -0.16 4.47 1.44
CA LEU A 74 1.26 4.16 1.56
C LEU A 74 1.92 4.03 0.19
N ALA A 75 1.23 3.43 -0.78
CA ALA A 75 1.75 3.23 -2.12
C ALA A 75 0.63 3.18 -3.17
N MET A 76 1.04 3.24 -4.43
CA MET A 76 0.19 3.03 -5.60
C MET A 76 0.91 2.11 -6.59
N THR A 77 0.20 1.21 -7.26
CA THR A 77 0.74 0.44 -8.39
C THR A 77 0.80 1.32 -9.64
N ILE A 78 1.63 0.96 -10.62
CA ILE A 78 1.63 1.63 -11.93
C ILE A 78 0.27 1.57 -12.66
N ASP A 79 -0.55 0.57 -12.34
CA ASP A 79 -1.90 0.40 -12.90
C ASP A 79 -2.96 1.28 -12.22
N GLY A 80 -2.59 1.95 -11.12
CA GLY A 80 -3.40 2.92 -10.39
C GLY A 80 -4.12 2.37 -9.16
N ASP A 81 -3.81 1.14 -8.73
CA ASP A 81 -4.36 0.55 -7.51
C ASP A 81 -3.62 1.09 -6.28
N PHE A 82 -4.30 1.23 -5.16
CA PHE A 82 -3.74 1.83 -3.96
C PHE A 82 -3.49 0.79 -2.89
N ILE A 83 -2.40 1.00 -2.15
CA ILE A 83 -2.10 0.26 -0.94
C ILE A 83 -2.21 1.24 0.22
N CYS A 84 -3.19 1.02 1.07
CA CYS A 84 -3.42 1.77 2.30
C CYS A 84 -3.15 0.87 3.50
N GLY A 85 -2.86 1.44 4.67
CA GLY A 85 -2.67 0.63 5.86
C GLY A 85 -2.84 1.40 7.15
N ASN A 86 -3.06 0.66 8.23
CA ASN A 86 -2.92 1.13 9.61
C ASN A 86 -1.99 0.18 10.39
N GLU A 87 -1.91 0.33 11.71
CA GLU A 87 -1.03 -0.48 12.58
C GLU A 87 -1.40 -1.98 12.64
N GLN A 88 -2.51 -2.41 12.05
CA GLN A 88 -3.01 -3.78 12.10
C GLN A 88 -3.35 -4.38 10.73
N TYR A 89 -3.77 -3.53 9.79
CA TYR A 89 -4.36 -3.96 8.53
C TYR A 89 -3.68 -3.28 7.35
N THR A 90 -3.58 -4.03 6.26
CA THR A 90 -3.25 -3.52 4.93
C THR A 90 -4.45 -3.70 4.01
N TYR A 91 -4.73 -2.68 3.21
CA TYR A 91 -5.83 -2.62 2.27
C TYR A 91 -5.28 -2.47 0.87
N CYS A 92 -5.61 -3.40 -0.02
CA CYS A 92 -5.38 -3.24 -1.45
C CYS A 92 -6.71 -2.78 -2.06
N ILE A 93 -6.69 -1.59 -2.65
CA ILE A 93 -7.88 -0.91 -3.16
C ILE A 93 -7.71 -0.76 -4.66
N PRO A 94 -8.60 -1.35 -5.48
CA PRO A 94 -8.49 -1.23 -6.92
C PRO A 94 -8.72 0.22 -7.36
N LYS A 95 -8.16 0.62 -8.50
CA LYS A 95 -8.26 1.99 -9.03
C LYS A 95 -9.68 2.53 -9.25
N ASN A 96 -10.66 1.63 -9.40
CA ASN A 96 -12.08 1.98 -9.52
C ASN A 96 -12.77 2.20 -8.16
N LEU A 97 -12.05 1.96 -7.06
CA LEU A 97 -12.45 2.10 -5.67
C LEU A 97 -13.66 1.25 -5.24
N LEU A 98 -14.02 0.19 -5.98
CA LEU A 98 -15.16 -0.66 -5.63
C LEU A 98 -14.92 -1.40 -4.30
N LYS A 99 -15.87 -1.27 -3.36
CA LYS A 99 -15.79 -1.92 -2.04
C LYS A 99 -15.77 -3.44 -2.13
N SER A 100 -16.49 -4.00 -3.10
CA SER A 100 -16.59 -5.45 -3.29
C SER A 100 -15.27 -6.09 -3.69
N ASP A 101 -14.41 -5.29 -4.32
CA ASP A 101 -13.18 -5.75 -4.95
C ASP A 101 -11.96 -5.41 -4.07
N MET A 102 -12.15 -4.63 -3.00
CA MET A 102 -11.11 -4.29 -2.04
C MET A 102 -10.71 -5.50 -1.21
N GLU A 103 -9.40 -5.70 -1.06
CA GLU A 103 -8.83 -6.73 -0.21
C GLU A 103 -8.37 -6.12 1.12
N LYS A 104 -8.60 -6.86 2.20
CA LYS A 104 -8.18 -6.49 3.56
C LYS A 104 -7.38 -7.62 4.17
N PHE A 105 -6.12 -7.34 4.48
CA PHE A 105 -5.20 -8.27 5.13
C PHE A 105 -5.06 -7.90 6.60
N ASN A 106 -5.11 -8.90 7.48
CA ASN A 106 -4.88 -8.72 8.93
C ASN A 106 -3.38 -8.71 9.24
N LEU A 107 -2.63 -7.91 8.48
CA LEU A 107 -1.19 -7.73 8.58
C LEU A 107 -0.88 -6.24 8.42
N PRO A 108 -0.03 -5.66 9.29
CA PRO A 108 0.53 -4.34 9.05
C PRO A 108 1.44 -4.35 7.80
N ILE A 109 1.73 -3.17 7.25
CA ILE A 109 2.32 -3.02 5.92
C ILE A 109 3.65 -3.79 5.73
N ARG A 110 4.52 -3.80 6.75
CA ARG A 110 5.79 -4.52 6.69
C ARG A 110 5.56 -6.03 6.58
N SER A 111 4.81 -6.59 7.53
CA SER A 111 4.46 -8.00 7.54
C SER A 111 3.71 -8.42 6.27
N PHE A 112 2.83 -7.57 5.76
CA PHE A 112 2.12 -7.79 4.51
C PHE A 112 3.08 -7.96 3.32
N PHE A 113 4.02 -7.04 3.11
CA PHE A 113 4.97 -7.16 1.99
C PHE A 113 5.91 -8.36 2.14
N LEU A 114 6.33 -8.69 3.35
CA LEU A 114 7.15 -9.89 3.60
C LEU A 114 6.36 -11.18 3.33
N ALA A 115 5.07 -11.22 3.69
CA ALA A 115 4.19 -12.36 3.43
C ALA A 115 3.88 -12.53 1.94
N LEU A 116 3.75 -11.43 1.19
CA LEU A 116 3.65 -11.47 -0.27
C LEU A 116 4.92 -12.04 -0.91
N GLU A 117 6.09 -11.57 -0.47
CA GLU A 117 7.38 -12.04 -0.99
C GLU A 117 7.62 -13.52 -0.71
N SER A 118 7.21 -14.02 0.47
CA SER A 118 7.33 -15.44 0.81
C SER A 118 6.25 -16.33 0.18
N GLY A 119 5.21 -15.72 -0.41
CA GLY A 119 4.03 -16.42 -0.93
C GLY A 119 3.07 -16.94 0.14
N GLU A 120 3.21 -16.48 1.39
CA GLU A 120 2.26 -16.76 2.49
C GLU A 120 0.92 -16.04 2.28
N GLU A 121 0.96 -14.87 1.64
CA GLU A 121 -0.23 -14.12 1.23
C GLU A 121 -0.25 -13.96 -0.29
N GLN A 122 -1.46 -13.81 -0.83
CA GLN A 122 -1.69 -13.55 -2.25
C GLN A 122 -2.75 -12.47 -2.40
N SER A 123 -2.51 -11.53 -3.31
CA SER A 123 -3.45 -10.48 -3.68
C SER A 123 -3.92 -10.71 -5.10
N GLN A 124 -5.23 -10.57 -5.35
CA GLN A 124 -5.79 -10.59 -6.70
C GLN A 124 -5.66 -9.23 -7.39
N ILE A 125 -5.34 -8.17 -6.63
CA ILE A 125 -5.12 -6.81 -7.13
C ILE A 125 -3.65 -6.60 -7.48
N LEU A 126 -2.74 -7.01 -6.59
CA LEU A 126 -1.32 -6.79 -6.79
C LEU A 126 -0.73 -7.87 -7.71
N PRO A 127 0.28 -7.53 -8.54
CA PRO A 127 0.96 -8.51 -9.38
C PRO A 127 1.65 -9.62 -8.58
N ASP A 128 1.72 -10.83 -9.15
CA ASP A 128 2.40 -12.01 -8.56
C ASP A 128 3.91 -11.80 -8.32
N HIS A 129 4.52 -10.81 -8.98
CA HIS A 129 5.96 -10.53 -8.92
C HIS A 129 6.21 -9.05 -8.64
N LEU A 130 6.21 -8.68 -7.37
CA LEU A 130 6.49 -7.32 -6.92
C LEU A 130 7.99 -7.02 -6.74
N PHE A 131 8.80 -8.01 -6.36
CA PHE A 131 10.16 -7.80 -5.84
C PHE A 131 11.27 -8.56 -6.60
#